data_AF-X1MYL0-F1
#
_entry.id   AF-X1MYL0-F1
#
_cell.length_a   1.000
_cell.length_b   1.000
_cell.length_c   1.000
_cell.angle_alpha   90.00
_cell.angle_beta   90.00
_cell.angle_gamma   90.00
#
_symmetry.space_group_name_H-M   'P 1'
#
loop_
_entity.id
_entity.type
_entity.pdbx_description
1 polymer ?
#
loop_
_entity_poly.entity_id
_entity_poly.type
_entity_poly.pdbx_seq_one_letter_code
_entity_poly.pdbx_strand_id
1 'polypeptide(L)' 'MQAYCVKCRAKREMKDARSITMKNGKTAIREVCPVCGTEMFRIGKS' A
#
# COMPACT_ATOMS: atom_id res chain seq x y z
N MET A 1 1.18 -0.48 10.50
CA MET A 1 1.10 -1.15 9.17
C MET A 1 2.19 -0.57 8.29
N GLN A 2 3.02 -1.40 7.64
CA GLN A 2 4.08 -0.91 6.75
C GLN A 2 3.91 -1.49 5.34
N ALA A 3 4.07 -0.69 4.30
CA ALA A 3 4.18 -1.16 2.92
C ALA A 3 5.59 -1.06 2.41
N TYR A 4 5.90 -1.93 1.47
CA TYR A 4 7.11 -1.84 0.70
C TYR A 4 6.93 -0.90 -0.49
N CYS A 5 7.70 0.17 -0.51
CA CYS A 5 7.77 1.03 -1.68
C CYS A 5 8.77 0.45 -2.68
N VAL A 6 8.30 0.03 -3.85
CA VAL A 6 9.17 -0.50 -4.90
C VAL A 6 10.14 0.55 -5.46
N LYS A 7 9.76 1.83 -5.48
CA LYS A 7 10.66 2.92 -5.90
C LYS A 7 11.75 3.19 -4.88
N CYS A 8 11.39 3.31 -3.60
CA CYS A 8 12.37 3.57 -2.54
C CYS A 8 13.08 2.29 -2.07
N ARG A 9 12.65 1.11 -2.51
CA ARG A 9 13.10 -0.22 -2.07
C ARG A 9 13.12 -0.39 -0.55
N ALA A 10 12.21 0.30 0.14
CA ALA A 10 12.19 0.40 1.59
C ALA A 10 10.77 0.21 2.12
N LYS A 11 10.67 -0.32 3.34
CA LYS A 11 9.40 -0.38 4.08
C LYS A 11 9.08 1.01 4.65
N ARG A 12 7.86 1.48 4.43
CA ARG A 12 7.35 2.77 4.90
C ARG A 12 6.08 2.55 5.67
N GLU A 13 5.86 3.37 6.69
CA GLU A 13 4.60 3.35 7.44
C GLU A 13 3.46 3.91 6.58
N MET A 14 2.35 3.18 6.58
CA MET A 14 1.13 3.64 5.93
C MET A 14 0.45 4.64 6.87
N LYS A 15 0.40 5.92 6.47
CA LYS A 15 -0.37 6.94 7.21
C LYS A 15 -1.84 6.99 6.77
N ASP A 16 -2.10 6.84 5.47
CA ASP A 16 -3.44 6.91 4.87
C ASP A 16 -3.77 5.63 4.09
N ALA A 17 -3.73 4.51 4.80
CA ALA A 17 -4.13 3.20 4.29
C ALA A 17 -5.63 3.16 3.97
N ARG A 18 -6.01 3.17 2.69
CA ARG A 18 -7.38 2.96 2.22
C ARG A 18 -7.59 1.51 1.82
N SER A 19 -8.53 0.83 2.47
CA SER A 19 -8.98 -0.49 2.03
C SER A 19 -9.75 -0.36 0.71
N ILE A 20 -9.27 -1.07 -0.31
CA ILE A 20 -9.92 -1.17 -1.62
C ILE A 20 -10.20 -2.64 -1.94
N THR A 21 -11.36 -2.90 -2.51
CA THR A 21 -11.67 -4.22 -3.07
C THR A 21 -11.23 -4.22 -4.53
N MET A 22 -10.24 -5.05 -4.84
CA MET A 22 -9.76 -5.23 -6.21
C MET A 22 -10.82 -5.93 -7.05
N LYS A 23 -10.75 -5.79 -8.38
CA LYS A 23 -11.69 -6.43 -9.33
C LYS A 23 -11.74 -7.97 -9.21
N ASN A 24 -10.72 -8.58 -8.63
CA ASN A 24 -10.63 -10.02 -8.36
C ASN A 24 -11.28 -10.45 -7.01
N GLY A 25 -12.03 -9.56 -6.36
CA GLY A 25 -12.72 -9.82 -5.09
C GLY A 25 -11.81 -9.81 -3.85
N LYS A 26 -10.49 -9.60 -4.01
CA LYS A 26 -9.57 -9.54 -2.87
C LYS A 26 -9.49 -8.13 -2.29
N THR A 27 -9.50 -8.03 -0.97
CA THR A 27 -9.22 -6.79 -0.26
C THR A 27 -7.73 -6.49 -0.30
N ALA A 28 -7.39 -5.26 -0.65
CA ALA A 28 -6.05 -4.73 -0.61
C ALA A 28 -6.06 -3.39 0.11
N ILE A 29 -4.95 -3.01 0.70
CA ILE A 29 -4.75 -1.66 1.22
C ILE A 29 -4.00 -0.87 0.16
N ARG A 30 -4.59 0.23 -0.32
CA ARG A 30 -3.94 1.24 -1.15
C ARG A 30 -3.48 2.39 -0.27
N GLU A 31 -2.29 2.88 -0.52
CA GLU A 31 -1.76 4.08 0.10
C GLU A 31 -0.84 4.82 -0.88
N VAL A 32 -0.36 5.99 -0.49
CA VAL A 32 0.63 6.76 -1.26
C VAL A 32 1.92 6.86 -0.47
N CYS A 33 3.05 6.63 -1.13
CA CYS A 33 4.36 6.78 -0.49
C CYS A 33 4.63 8.25 -0.15
N PRO A 34 4.89 8.61 1.12
CA PRO A 34 5.12 10.00 1.51
C PRO A 34 6.45 10.58 0.98
N VAL A 35 7.35 9.72 0.48
CA VAL A 35 8.68 10.13 -0.02
C VAL A 35 8.67 10.36 -1.52
N CYS A 36 8.07 9.44 -2.29
CA CYS A 36 8.13 9.46 -3.75
C CYS A 36 6.76 9.63 -4.44
N GLY A 37 5.67 9.76 -3.68
CA GLY A 37 4.32 9.93 -4.20
C GLY A 37 3.76 8.72 -4.96
N THR A 38 4.47 7.59 -5.00
CA THR A 38 4.02 6.40 -5.73
C THR A 38 2.93 5.67 -4.94
N GLU A 39 1.84 5.28 -5.60
CA GLU A 39 0.81 4.43 -5.01
C GLU A 39 1.40 3.06 -4.64
N MET A 40 1.25 2.68 -3.38
CA MET A 40 1.65 1.38 -2.85
C MET A 40 0.39 0.57 -2.55
N PHE A 41 0.50 -0.73 -2.80
CA PHE A 41 -0.59 -1.67 -2.59
C PHE A 41 -0.08 -2.80 -1.72
N ARG A 42 -0.69 -2.99 -0.55
CA ARG A 42 -0.50 -4.17 0.27
C ARG A 42 -1.67 -5.12 0.06
N ILE A 43 -1.40 -6.19 -0.67
CA ILE A 43 -2.33 -7.30 -0.87
C ILE A 43 -1.98 -8.36 0.16
N GLY A 44 -2.88 -8.61 1.11
CA GLY A 44 -2.64 -9.60 2.16
C GLY A 44 -3.67 -9.44 3.26
N LYS A 45 -4.21 -10.56 3.72
CA LYS A 45 -5.07 -10.64 4.91
C LYS A 45 -4.34 -9.97 6.08
N SER A 46 -5.14 -9.27 6.88
CA SER A 46 -4.81 -8.64 8.15
C SER A 46 -3.68 -9.30 8.92
#